data_AF-A0A7K3HL64-F1
#
_entry.id   AF-A0A7K3HL64-F1
#
_cell.length_a   1.000
_cell.length_b   1.000
_cell.length_c   1.000
_cell.angle_alpha   90.00
_cell.angle_beta   90.00
_cell.angle_gamma   90.00
#
_symmetry.space_group_name_H-M   'P 1'
#
loop_
_entity.id
_entity.type
_entity.pdbx_description
1 polymer ?
#
loop_
_entity_poly.entity_id
_entity_poly.type
_entity_poly.pdbx_seq_one_letter_code
_entity_poly.pdbx_strand_id
1 'polypeptide(L)' 'AREALPRLGAPPAVRDAVADFTERYVSRGRCPADDLLDLYGQPAPGKESRP' A
#
# COMPACT_ATOMS: atom_id res chain seq x y z
N ALA A 1 0.14 2.61 -13.62
CA ALA A 1 -1.19 2.18 -13.13
C ALA A 1 -2.23 3.32 -13.16
N ARG A 2 -1.99 4.47 -12.53
CA ARG A 2 -2.93 5.61 -12.47
C ARG A 2 -3.50 6.05 -13.84
N GLU A 3 -2.65 6.09 -14.88
CA GLU A 3 -3.07 6.50 -16.23
C GLU A 3 -3.98 5.49 -16.97
N ALA A 4 -4.05 4.24 -16.50
CA ALA A 4 -4.87 3.21 -17.12
C ALA A 4 -6.31 3.21 -16.58
N LEU A 5 -6.51 3.63 -15.32
CA LEU A 5 -7.83 3.66 -14.67
C LEU A 5 -8.92 4.44 -15.42
N PRO A 6 -8.64 5.62 -16.03
CA PRO A 6 -9.63 6.33 -16.83
C PRO A 6 -10.09 5.50 -18.04
N ARG A 7 -9.15 4.79 -18.68
CA ARG A 7 -9.39 3.97 -19.87
C ARG A 7 -10.18 2.70 -19.55
N LEU A 8 -10.11 2.24 -18.30
CA LEU A 8 -10.87 1.11 -17.78
C LEU A 8 -12.27 1.50 -17.28
N GLY A 9 -12.65 2.79 -17.37
CA GLY A 9 -13.93 3.27 -16.87
C GLY A 9 -14.03 3.31 -15.34
N ALA A 10 -12.89 3.38 -14.64
CA ALA A 10 -12.90 3.46 -13.19
C ALA A 10 -13.59 4.76 -12.70
N PRO A 11 -14.53 4.67 -11.75
CA PRO A 11 -15.18 5.84 -11.17
C PRO A 11 -14.18 6.84 -10.56
N PRO A 12 -14.51 8.15 -10.51
CA PRO A 12 -13.64 9.17 -9.90
C PRO A 12 -13.16 8.79 -8.50
N ALA A 13 -14.07 8.32 -7.64
CA ALA A 13 -13.73 7.90 -6.28
C ALA A 13 -12.64 6.81 -6.22
N VAL A 14 -12.61 5.88 -7.19
CA VAL A 14 -11.57 4.84 -7.27
C VAL A 14 -10.25 5.45 -7.73
N ARG A 15 -10.29 6.37 -8.69
CA ARG A 15 -9.09 7.06 -9.19
C ARG A 15 -8.45 7.93 -8.09
N ASP A 16 -9.27 8.60 -7.30
CA ASP A 16 -8.85 9.41 -6.16
C ASP A 16 -8.23 8.53 -5.07
N ALA A 17 -8.90 7.42 -4.70
CA ALA A 17 -8.36 6.47 -3.73
C ALA A 17 -7.00 5.88 -4.16
N VAL A 18 -6.82 5.57 -5.45
CA VAL A 18 -5.54 5.09 -5.96
C VAL A 18 -4.48 6.20 -5.98
N ALA A 19 -4.86 7.45 -6.25
CA ALA A 19 -3.95 8.58 -6.16
C ALA A 19 -3.44 8.75 -4.72
N ASP A 20 -4.34 8.76 -3.74
CA ASP A 20 -4.01 8.87 -2.32
C ASP A 20 -3.16 7.71 -1.82
N PHE A 21 -3.41 6.49 -2.31
CA PHE A 21 -2.58 5.33 -2.02
C PHE A 21 -1.17 5.49 -2.61
N THR A 22 -1.09 5.95 -3.86
CA THR A 22 0.19 6.14 -4.55
C THR A 22 1.05 7.16 -3.83
N GLU A 23 0.47 8.27 -3.37
CA GLU A 23 1.21 9.32 -2.63
C GLU A 23 1.68 8.88 -1.23
N ARG A 24 0.93 7.98 -0.58
CA ARG A 24 1.30 7.51 0.77
C ARG A 24 2.37 6.43 0.74
N TYR A 25 2.32 5.53 -0.23
CA TYR A 25 3.14 4.32 -0.23
C TYR A 25 4.10 4.29 -1.40
N VAL A 26 3.59 4.33 -2.63
CA VAL A 26 4.38 4.08 -3.84
C VAL A 26 5.42 5.17 -4.08
N SER A 27 5.05 6.45 -3.98
CA SER A 27 5.99 7.57 -4.19
C SER A 27 7.09 7.62 -3.11
N ARG A 28 6.80 7.10 -1.92
CA ARG A 28 7.73 7.02 -0.78
C ARG A 28 8.52 5.72 -0.74
N GLY A 29 8.32 4.80 -1.69
CA GLY A 29 8.94 3.48 -1.68
C GLY A 29 8.55 2.61 -0.48
N ARG A 30 7.42 2.91 0.15
CA ARG A 30 6.85 2.21 1.30
C ARG A 30 5.69 1.31 0.86
N CYS A 31 5.28 0.43 1.75
CA CYS A 31 4.10 -0.41 1.60
C CYS A 31 3.25 -0.38 2.87
N PRO A 32 1.97 -0.81 2.80
CA PRO A 32 1.11 -0.85 3.98
C PRO A 32 1.65 -1.72 5.13
N ALA A 33 2.55 -2.67 4.85
CA ALA A 33 3.20 -3.46 5.90
C ALA A 33 4.20 -2.62 6.71
N ASP A 34 4.83 -1.61 6.11
CA ASP A 34 5.73 -0.71 6.83
C ASP A 34 4.98 0.08 7.90
N ASP A 35 3.72 0.46 7.64
CA ASP A 35 2.89 1.12 8.64
C ASP A 35 2.54 0.17 9.79
N LEU A 36 2.32 -1.11 9.52
CA LEU A 36 2.13 -2.12 10.57
C LEU A 36 3.43 -2.33 11.38
N LEU A 37 4.59 -2.35 10.71
CA LEU A 37 5.89 -2.44 11.38
C LEU A 37 6.15 -1.21 12.27
N ASP A 38 5.79 -0.01 11.81
CA ASP A 38 5.89 1.22 12.58
C ASP A 38 4.93 1.22 13.79
N LEU A 39 3.73 0.65 13.65
CA LEU A 39 2.73 0.58 14.72
C LEU A 39 3.06 -0.46 15.80
N TYR A 40 3.59 -1.62 15.41
CA TYR A 40 3.83 -2.74 16.32
C TYR A 40 5.30 -2.86 16.76
N GLY A 41 6.21 -2.08 16.15
CA GLY A 41 7.58 -1.85 16.60
C GLY A 41 8.51 -3.07 16.63
N GLN A 42 7.99 -4.29 16.49
CA GLN A 42 8.72 -5.54 16.48
C GLN A 42 8.11 -6.43 15.38
N PRO A 43 8.92 -7.09 14.53
CA PRO A 43 8.40 -8.13 13.67
C PRO A 43 7.80 -9.21 14.59
N ALA A 44 6.52 -9.54 14.39
CA ALA A 44 5.97 -10.76 14.96
C ALA A 44 6.91 -11.93 14.58
N PRO A 45 7.19 -12.90 15.48
CA PRO A 45 8.07 -14.00 15.17
C PRO A 45 7.61 -14.64 13.86
N GLY A 46 8.46 -14.50 12.85
CA GLY A 46 8.15 -14.89 11.49
C GLY A 46 8.00 -16.41 11.39
N LYS A 47 7.82 -16.87 10.14
CA LYS A 47 7.81 -18.30 9.84
C LYS A 47 9.13 -18.99 10.25
N GLU A 48 10.20 -18.24 10.45
CA GLU A 48 11.52 -18.70 10.90
C GLU A 48 11.53 -19.21 12.35
N SER A 49 10.54 -18.83 13.16
CA SER A 49 10.39 -19.34 14.53
C SER A 49 9.63 -20.67 14.60
N ARG A 50 9.20 -21.24 13.45
CA ARG A 50 8.58 -22.56 13.41
C ARG A 50 9.70 -23.63 13.44
N PRO A 51 9.68 -24.56 14.42
CA PRO A 51 10.69 -25.60 14.56
C PRO A 51 10.72 -26.57 13.37
#